data_AF-A0A2P8CCT5-F1
#
_entry.id   AF-A0A2P8CCT5-F1
#
_cell.length_a   1.000
_cell.length_b   1.000
_cell.length_c   1.000
_cell.angle_alpha   90.00
_cell.angle_beta   90.00
_cell.angle_gamma   90.00
#
_symmetry.space_group_name_H-M   'P 1'
#
loop_
_entity.id
_entity.type
_entity.pdbx_description
1 polymer ?
#
loop_
_entity_poly.entity_id
_entity_poly.type
_entity_poly.pdbx_seq_one_letter_code
_entity_poly.pdbx_strand_id
1 'polypeptide(L)'
;MSNVTTDILDELKSDELSSWAVWNEDGNNTLDFFQSKLDILHSRFVFLGLNRSNGAERKEHTPFRNFHAERHVGDNRLKKIIQDEALENLVGSFMTDLTIEVQTDSSKVKVNEESAINRLKEKLSLMPCRQRSIICFGEKVFESICGALKVGIGEIIELPEFLLKKAVVQVAGENWTIYRVWHYSNYGRYLHKSEEELPKQLRYVNTHEANE
;
A
#
# COMPACT_ATOMS: atom_id res chain seq x y z
N MET A 1 16.97 -2.50 4.17
CA MET A 1 17.91 -1.75 3.30
C MET A 1 17.13 -1.26 2.12
N SER A 2 17.27 0.03 1.77
CA SER A 2 16.64 0.61 0.58
C SER A 2 17.06 -0.15 -0.69
N ASN A 3 16.09 -0.39 -1.56
CA ASN A 3 16.28 -0.93 -2.91
C ASN A 3 15.77 0.06 -3.98
N VAL A 4 15.74 1.34 -3.63
CA VAL A 4 15.16 2.43 -4.44
C VAL A 4 16.26 3.41 -4.79
N THR A 5 16.33 3.78 -6.06
CA THR A 5 17.33 4.71 -6.59
C THR A 5 16.65 5.95 -7.15
N THR A 6 17.44 7.00 -7.44
CA THR A 6 16.95 8.18 -8.13
C THR A 6 16.35 7.84 -9.49
N ASP A 7 16.97 6.91 -10.25
CA ASP A 7 16.46 6.47 -11.55
C ASP A 7 15.07 5.83 -11.43
N ILE A 8 14.85 5.01 -10.39
CA ILE A 8 13.53 4.41 -10.12
C ILE A 8 12.50 5.49 -9.77
N LEU A 9 12.87 6.48 -8.95
CA LEU A 9 11.97 7.61 -8.69
C LEU A 9 11.67 8.41 -9.95
N ASP A 10 12.65 8.62 -10.83
CA ASP A 10 12.47 9.33 -12.08
C ASP A 10 11.59 8.57 -13.08
N GLU A 11 11.64 7.24 -13.08
CA GLU A 11 10.73 6.39 -13.86
C GLU A 11 9.30 6.42 -13.30
N LEU A 12 9.15 6.39 -11.98
CA LEU A 12 7.83 6.33 -11.32
C LEU A 12 7.17 7.70 -11.12
N LYS A 13 7.87 8.83 -11.28
CA LYS A 13 7.31 10.17 -10.97
C LYS A 13 6.08 10.55 -11.81
N SER A 14 5.94 9.97 -13.00
CA SER A 14 4.78 10.18 -13.87
C SER A 14 3.65 9.17 -13.64
N ASP A 15 3.88 8.12 -12.85
CA ASP A 15 2.84 7.17 -12.50
C ASP A 15 2.00 7.72 -11.35
N GLU A 16 0.74 8.03 -11.66
CA GLU A 16 -0.15 8.71 -10.72
C GLU A 16 -0.61 7.86 -9.53
N LEU A 17 -0.29 6.57 -9.54
CA LEU A 17 -0.63 5.62 -8.48
C LEU A 17 0.50 5.44 -7.48
N SER A 18 1.75 5.58 -7.92
CA SER A 18 2.93 5.35 -7.10
C SER A 18 3.05 6.40 -6.01
N SER A 19 3.45 5.97 -4.82
CA SER A 19 3.89 6.83 -3.72
C SER A 19 4.69 6.02 -2.69
N TRP A 20 4.99 6.62 -1.55
CA TRP A 20 5.81 6.05 -0.48
C TRP A 20 5.23 6.40 0.88
N ALA A 21 5.27 5.48 1.83
CA ALA A 21 4.74 5.66 3.18
C ALA A 21 5.69 6.53 4.05
N VAL A 22 5.88 7.77 3.63
CA VAL A 22 6.65 8.80 4.32
C VAL A 22 6.05 10.15 3.95
N TRP A 23 5.67 10.92 4.97
CA TRP A 23 4.98 12.20 4.81
C TRP A 23 5.86 13.35 5.29
N ASN A 24 5.90 14.43 4.53
CA ASN A 24 6.44 15.69 5.00
C ASN A 24 5.48 16.31 6.02
N GLU A 25 6.01 16.80 7.15
CA GLU A 25 5.21 17.43 8.22
C GLU A 25 4.46 18.66 7.71
N ASP A 26 5.02 19.39 6.75
CA ASP A 26 4.41 20.56 6.14
C ASP A 26 3.41 20.21 5.03
N GLY A 27 3.16 18.92 4.77
CA GLY A 27 2.31 18.41 3.68
C GLY A 27 2.91 18.55 2.28
N ASN A 28 4.08 19.19 2.16
CA ASN A 28 4.75 19.43 0.88
C ASN A 28 5.58 18.22 0.41
N ASN A 29 4.89 17.18 -0.04
CA ASN A 29 5.48 15.93 -0.53
C ASN A 29 5.95 16.09 -1.99
N THR A 30 7.06 16.80 -2.20
CA THR A 30 7.67 17.03 -3.52
C THR A 30 8.58 15.87 -3.96
N LEU A 31 8.96 15.83 -5.24
CA LEU A 31 9.99 14.90 -5.71
C LEU A 31 11.29 15.02 -4.88
N ASP A 32 11.76 16.24 -4.63
CA ASP A 32 12.96 16.51 -3.84
C ASP A 32 12.85 15.95 -2.41
N PHE A 33 11.66 16.02 -1.81
CA PHE A 33 11.39 15.39 -0.52
C PHE A 33 11.61 13.87 -0.59
N PHE A 34 11.01 13.17 -1.55
CA PHE A 34 11.22 11.72 -1.69
C PHE A 34 12.68 11.37 -2.04
N GLN A 35 13.34 12.17 -2.88
CA GLN A 35 14.77 12.01 -3.17
C GLN A 35 15.64 12.14 -1.91
N SER A 36 15.29 13.06 -1.00
CA SER A 36 15.97 13.21 0.30
C SER A 36 15.76 12.03 1.27
N LYS A 37 14.82 11.12 0.96
CA LYS A 37 14.46 9.95 1.78
C LYS A 37 14.90 8.62 1.17
N LEU A 38 15.69 8.64 0.10
CA LEU A 38 16.11 7.44 -0.64
C LEU A 38 16.72 6.35 0.24
N ASP A 39 17.36 6.71 1.36
CA ASP A 39 17.96 5.78 2.30
C ASP A 39 16.94 4.89 3.05
N ILE A 40 15.70 5.37 3.20
CA ILE A 40 14.62 4.64 3.87
C ILE A 40 13.56 4.09 2.90
N LEU A 41 13.50 4.54 1.65
CA LEU A 41 12.51 4.05 0.68
C LEU A 41 12.75 2.58 0.32
N HIS A 42 11.71 1.75 0.31
CA HIS A 42 11.84 0.33 -0.04
C HIS A 42 10.55 -0.33 -0.54
N SER A 43 10.68 -1.41 -1.31
CA SER A 43 9.54 -2.23 -1.77
C SER A 43 9.35 -3.54 -0.99
N ARG A 44 10.02 -3.74 0.16
CA ARG A 44 9.84 -4.93 1.03
C ARG A 44 8.41 -5.04 1.53
N PHE A 45 7.84 -3.92 1.96
CA PHE A 45 6.42 -3.81 2.26
C PHE A 45 5.78 -2.93 1.18
N VAL A 46 4.59 -3.31 0.71
CA VAL A 46 3.84 -2.57 -0.30
C VAL A 46 2.42 -2.35 0.18
N PHE A 47 2.03 -1.10 0.37
CA PHE A 47 0.64 -0.74 0.64
C PHE A 47 -0.15 -0.71 -0.66
N LEU A 48 -1.23 -1.50 -0.70
CA LEU A 48 -2.05 -1.65 -1.89
C LEU A 48 -3.49 -1.20 -1.60
N GLY A 49 -3.86 -0.07 -2.20
CA GLY A 49 -5.23 0.41 -2.25
C GLY A 49 -5.99 -0.13 -3.46
N LEU A 50 -7.29 0.15 -3.49
CA LEU A 50 -8.12 -0.20 -4.63
C LEU A 50 -7.90 0.79 -5.77
N ASN A 51 -8.10 2.07 -5.47
CA ASN A 51 -8.21 3.16 -6.42
C ASN A 51 -8.22 4.53 -5.71
N ARG A 52 -7.99 5.60 -6.47
CA ARG A 52 -8.05 6.98 -5.97
C ARG A 52 -9.49 7.50 -5.86
N SER A 53 -9.76 8.33 -4.86
CA SER A 53 -11.05 9.05 -4.74
C SER A 53 -11.01 10.40 -5.49
N ASN A 54 -12.18 10.96 -5.85
CA ASN A 54 -12.31 12.20 -6.65
C ASN A 54 -11.63 13.44 -6.02
N GLY A 55 -11.21 13.39 -4.74
CA GLY A 55 -10.40 14.45 -4.13
C GLY A 55 -9.00 14.61 -4.72
N ALA A 56 -8.55 13.63 -5.52
CA ALA A 56 -7.24 13.61 -6.17
C ALA A 56 -7.13 14.58 -7.37
N GLU A 57 -8.21 15.11 -7.92
CA GLU A 57 -8.19 15.82 -9.22
C GLU A 57 -7.51 17.22 -9.19
N ARG A 58 -7.38 17.87 -8.02
CA ARG A 58 -6.95 19.29 -7.95
C ARG A 58 -5.45 19.56 -8.20
N LYS A 59 -4.61 18.52 -8.31
CA LYS A 59 -3.15 18.59 -8.54
C LYS A 59 -2.66 17.29 -9.19
N GLU A 60 -3.22 16.91 -10.34
CA GLU A 60 -2.91 15.62 -11.01
C GLU A 60 -1.44 15.48 -11.44
N HIS A 61 -0.69 16.57 -11.54
CA HIS A 61 0.70 16.55 -12.00
C HIS A 61 1.76 16.57 -10.89
N THR A 62 1.37 16.43 -9.62
CA THR A 62 2.33 16.34 -8.52
C THR A 62 2.81 14.89 -8.37
N PRO A 63 4.11 14.59 -8.55
CA PRO A 63 4.64 13.25 -8.35
C PRO A 63 4.31 12.70 -6.97
N PHE A 64 4.05 11.40 -6.90
CA PHE A 64 3.89 10.66 -5.64
C PHE A 64 2.78 11.16 -4.71
N ARG A 65 1.79 11.88 -5.24
CA ARG A 65 0.71 12.45 -4.43
C ARG A 65 -0.29 11.43 -3.89
N ASN A 66 -0.34 10.22 -4.46
CA ASN A 66 -1.25 9.19 -3.97
C ASN A 66 -1.01 8.92 -2.48
N PHE A 67 -2.06 8.74 -1.67
CA PHE A 67 -1.99 8.63 -0.20
C PHE A 67 -1.45 9.85 0.58
N HIS A 68 -1.30 11.01 -0.07
CA HIS A 68 -0.76 12.25 0.53
C HIS A 68 -1.73 13.44 0.38
N ALA A 69 -3.04 13.20 0.36
CA ALA A 69 -4.02 14.26 0.31
C ALA A 69 -4.18 14.91 1.70
N GLU A 70 -3.66 16.13 1.87
CA GLU A 70 -3.66 16.90 3.14
C GLU A 70 -4.99 16.91 3.92
N ARG A 71 -6.12 16.97 3.20
CA ARG A 71 -7.47 17.04 3.79
C ARG A 71 -8.17 15.68 3.91
N HIS A 72 -7.51 14.60 3.50
CA HIS A 72 -8.08 13.27 3.54
C HIS A 72 -7.81 12.64 4.90
N VAL A 73 -8.87 12.45 5.68
CA VAL A 73 -8.79 11.90 7.05
C VAL A 73 -8.11 10.53 7.07
N GLY A 74 -8.31 9.72 6.02
CA GLY A 74 -7.64 8.44 5.89
C GLY A 74 -6.12 8.55 5.75
N ASP A 75 -5.64 9.49 4.93
CA ASP A 75 -4.21 9.64 4.66
C ASP A 75 -3.49 10.15 5.93
N ASN A 76 -4.11 11.12 6.61
CA ASN A 76 -3.63 11.59 7.91
C ASN A 76 -3.61 10.49 8.97
N ARG A 77 -4.57 9.56 8.92
CA ARG A 77 -4.57 8.38 9.80
C ARG A 77 -3.44 7.42 9.46
N LEU A 78 -3.15 7.18 8.18
CA LEU A 78 -1.98 6.38 7.78
C LEU A 78 -0.67 7.00 8.25
N LYS A 79 -0.47 8.31 8.03
CA LYS A 79 0.69 9.05 8.57
C LYS A 79 0.83 8.81 10.06
N LYS A 80 -0.26 9.01 10.82
CA LYS A 80 -0.26 8.82 12.27
C LYS A 80 0.17 7.40 12.66
N ILE A 81 -0.44 6.38 12.05
CA ILE A 81 -0.17 4.98 12.42
C ILE A 81 1.23 4.53 12.01
N ILE A 82 1.73 4.93 10.84
CA ILE A 82 2.99 4.43 10.30
C ILE A 82 4.17 5.28 10.76
N GLN A 83 4.08 6.59 10.54
CA GLN A 83 5.17 7.53 10.80
C GLN A 83 5.18 8.03 12.25
N ASP A 84 4.06 8.54 12.76
CA ASP A 84 4.04 9.16 14.10
C ASP A 84 4.16 8.11 15.23
N GLU A 85 3.68 6.88 15.00
CA GLU A 85 3.87 5.73 15.92
C GLU A 85 5.17 4.94 15.63
N ALA A 86 6.03 5.43 14.72
CA ALA A 86 7.36 4.88 14.43
C ALA A 86 7.37 3.37 14.10
N LEU A 87 6.51 2.93 13.17
CA LEU A 87 6.55 1.57 12.63
C LEU A 87 7.73 1.44 11.65
N GLU A 88 8.94 1.29 12.19
CA GLU A 88 10.22 1.42 11.46
C GLU A 88 10.32 0.59 10.17
N ASN A 89 9.71 -0.60 10.11
CA ASN A 89 9.75 -1.44 8.90
C ASN A 89 8.70 -1.04 7.85
N LEU A 90 7.69 -0.27 8.24
CA LEU A 90 6.63 0.20 7.35
C LEU A 90 6.86 1.62 6.85
N VAL A 91 7.63 2.43 7.57
CA VAL A 91 8.05 3.76 7.11
C VAL A 91 8.92 3.61 5.84
N GLY A 92 8.61 4.40 4.80
CA GLY A 92 9.31 4.34 3.52
C GLY A 92 8.86 3.20 2.58
N SER A 93 7.83 2.45 2.94
CA SER A 93 7.25 1.40 2.09
C SER A 93 6.63 1.96 0.80
N PHE A 94 6.73 1.24 -0.31
CA PHE A 94 6.05 1.60 -1.55
C PHE A 94 4.52 1.55 -1.38
N MET A 95 3.81 2.48 -2.04
CA MET A 95 2.35 2.55 -2.02
C MET A 95 1.81 2.65 -3.44
N THR A 96 0.74 1.92 -3.75
CA THR A 96 0.08 1.97 -5.06
C THR A 96 -1.38 1.53 -4.96
N ASP A 97 -2.13 1.71 -6.04
CA ASP A 97 -3.48 1.16 -6.22
C ASP A 97 -3.51 0.06 -7.30
N LEU A 98 -4.55 -0.78 -7.27
CA LEU A 98 -4.82 -1.78 -8.31
C LEU A 98 -5.32 -1.17 -9.63
N THR A 99 -6.04 -0.04 -9.57
CA THR A 99 -6.60 0.60 -10.76
C THR A 99 -6.41 2.13 -10.76
N ILE A 100 -6.28 2.67 -11.98
CA ILE A 100 -6.22 4.10 -12.25
C ILE A 100 -7.57 4.80 -12.13
N GLU A 101 -8.66 4.03 -12.05
CA GLU A 101 -10.04 4.56 -11.99
C GLU A 101 -10.22 5.51 -10.79
N VAL A 102 -10.67 6.74 -11.04
CA VAL A 102 -11.01 7.68 -9.98
C VAL A 102 -12.48 7.50 -9.62
N GLN A 103 -12.75 7.00 -8.41
CA GLN A 103 -14.10 6.65 -7.97
C GLN A 103 -14.18 6.61 -6.44
N THR A 104 -15.05 7.45 -5.87
CA THR A 104 -15.27 7.49 -4.40
C THR A 104 -16.01 6.25 -3.88
N ASP A 105 -16.95 5.70 -4.67
CA ASP A 105 -17.71 4.52 -4.28
C ASP A 105 -17.00 3.24 -4.74
N SER A 106 -16.22 2.65 -3.83
CA SER A 106 -15.45 1.42 -4.08
C SER A 106 -16.29 0.25 -4.63
N SER A 107 -17.61 0.21 -4.39
CA SER A 107 -18.49 -0.82 -4.92
C SER A 107 -18.65 -0.74 -6.44
N LYS A 108 -18.47 0.46 -7.03
CA LYS A 108 -18.60 0.73 -8.47
C LYS A 108 -17.32 0.49 -9.26
N VAL A 109 -16.18 0.45 -8.57
CA VAL A 109 -14.87 0.23 -9.20
C VAL A 109 -14.82 -1.15 -9.83
N LYS A 110 -14.42 -1.22 -11.10
CA LYS A 110 -14.23 -2.50 -11.78
C LYS A 110 -12.75 -2.78 -11.92
N VAL A 111 -12.30 -3.87 -11.30
CA VAL A 111 -10.91 -4.32 -11.42
C VAL A 111 -10.85 -5.39 -12.50
N ASN A 112 -10.11 -5.14 -13.57
CA ASN A 112 -9.62 -6.22 -14.43
C ASN A 112 -8.39 -6.80 -13.75
N GLU A 113 -8.60 -7.89 -13.01
CA GLU A 113 -7.62 -8.46 -12.07
C GLU A 113 -6.31 -8.83 -12.75
N GLU A 114 -6.37 -9.44 -13.93
CA GLU A 114 -5.17 -9.83 -14.70
C GLU A 114 -4.35 -8.60 -15.11
N SER A 115 -4.99 -7.59 -15.70
CA SER A 115 -4.29 -6.36 -16.11
C SER A 115 -3.74 -5.58 -14.91
N ALA A 116 -4.48 -5.53 -13.81
CA ALA A 116 -4.07 -4.83 -12.60
C ALA A 116 -2.83 -5.49 -11.97
N ILE A 117 -2.83 -6.83 -11.88
CA ILE A 117 -1.71 -7.58 -11.33
C ILE A 117 -0.48 -7.58 -12.25
N ASN A 118 -0.66 -7.62 -13.57
CA ASN A 118 0.47 -7.50 -14.49
C ASN A 118 1.16 -6.13 -14.34
N ARG A 119 0.40 -5.03 -14.26
CA ARG A 119 0.96 -3.70 -13.98
C ARG A 119 1.65 -3.63 -12.62
N LEU A 120 1.07 -4.25 -11.59
CA LEU A 120 1.69 -4.32 -10.26
C LEU A 120 3.04 -5.06 -10.32
N LYS A 121 3.10 -6.22 -11.01
CA LYS A 121 4.34 -6.98 -11.20
C LYS A 121 5.38 -6.18 -11.97
N GLU A 122 4.99 -5.50 -13.05
CA GLU A 122 5.88 -4.64 -13.84
C GLU A 122 6.49 -3.54 -12.96
N LYS A 123 5.68 -2.78 -12.21
CA LYS A 123 6.18 -1.74 -11.29
C LYS A 123 7.13 -2.31 -10.24
N LEU A 124 6.75 -3.44 -9.63
CA LEU A 124 7.56 -4.05 -8.57
C LEU A 124 8.85 -4.70 -9.09
N SER A 125 8.92 -5.02 -10.39
CA SER A 125 10.15 -5.52 -11.02
C SER A 125 11.27 -4.47 -11.07
N LEU A 126 10.92 -3.19 -11.01
CA LEU A 126 11.89 -2.08 -10.88
C LEU A 126 12.60 -2.09 -9.52
N MET A 127 11.99 -2.72 -8.51
CA MET A 127 12.48 -2.76 -7.14
C MET A 127 12.49 -4.21 -6.63
N PRO A 128 13.37 -5.08 -7.15
CA PRO A 128 13.40 -6.50 -6.80
C PRO A 128 13.54 -6.72 -5.29
N CYS A 129 12.80 -7.70 -4.77
CA CYS A 129 12.83 -8.03 -3.35
C CYS A 129 12.54 -9.52 -3.14
N ARG A 130 13.46 -10.27 -2.52
CA ARG A 130 13.31 -11.72 -2.33
C ARG A 130 12.07 -12.10 -1.50
N GLN A 131 11.74 -11.30 -0.49
CA GLN A 131 10.59 -11.45 0.38
C GLN A 131 9.84 -10.12 0.39
N ARG A 132 8.58 -10.14 -0.03
CA ARG A 132 7.74 -8.94 -0.10
C ARG A 132 6.42 -9.17 0.63
N SER A 133 6.01 -8.23 1.47
CA SER A 133 4.69 -8.25 2.09
C SER A 133 3.78 -7.23 1.40
N ILE A 134 2.69 -7.71 0.79
CA ILE A 134 1.67 -6.87 0.15
C ILE A 134 0.54 -6.63 1.15
N ILE A 135 0.30 -5.39 1.53
CA ILE A 135 -0.69 -4.98 2.54
C ILE A 135 -1.92 -4.43 1.82
N CYS A 136 -2.93 -5.28 1.62
CA CYS A 136 -4.16 -4.93 0.92
C CYS A 136 -5.15 -4.23 1.86
N PHE A 137 -5.52 -2.99 1.53
CA PHE A 137 -6.53 -2.24 2.26
C PHE A 137 -7.95 -2.69 1.88
N GLY A 138 -8.51 -3.60 2.68
CA GLY A 138 -9.88 -4.10 2.53
C GLY A 138 -9.98 -5.40 1.74
N GLU A 139 -11.13 -6.06 1.90
CA GLU A 139 -11.39 -7.40 1.36
C GLU A 139 -11.32 -7.44 -0.17
N LYS A 140 -11.92 -6.47 -0.85
CA LYS A 140 -11.96 -6.43 -2.33
C LYS A 140 -10.56 -6.42 -2.97
N VAL A 141 -9.63 -5.66 -2.40
CA VAL A 141 -8.24 -5.61 -2.89
C VAL A 141 -7.55 -6.95 -2.69
N PHE A 142 -7.74 -7.55 -1.50
CA PHE A 142 -7.19 -8.85 -1.15
C PHE A 142 -7.73 -9.98 -2.04
N GLU A 143 -9.05 -10.04 -2.23
CA GLU A 143 -9.70 -11.03 -3.10
C GLU A 143 -9.23 -10.89 -4.55
N SER A 144 -9.13 -9.67 -5.08
CA SER A 144 -8.69 -9.46 -6.46
C SER A 144 -7.24 -9.87 -6.71
N ILE A 145 -6.31 -9.58 -5.79
CA ILE A 145 -4.91 -10.03 -5.95
C ILE A 145 -4.79 -11.56 -5.78
N CYS A 146 -5.48 -12.13 -4.79
CA CYS A 146 -5.48 -13.57 -4.56
C CYS A 146 -6.10 -14.33 -5.74
N GLY A 147 -7.20 -13.82 -6.31
CA GLY A 147 -7.87 -14.37 -7.49
C GLY A 147 -6.95 -14.36 -8.72
N ALA A 148 -6.34 -13.22 -9.04
CA ALA A 148 -5.39 -13.10 -10.15
C ALA A 148 -4.15 -13.99 -9.99
N LEU A 149 -3.68 -14.17 -8.76
CA LEU A 149 -2.55 -15.04 -8.44
C LEU A 149 -2.96 -16.51 -8.23
N LYS A 150 -4.25 -16.83 -8.38
CA LYS A 150 -4.83 -18.17 -8.25
C LYS A 150 -4.56 -18.83 -6.88
N VAL A 151 -4.58 -18.02 -5.83
CA VAL A 151 -4.51 -18.51 -4.44
C VAL A 151 -5.77 -19.30 -4.14
N GLY A 152 -5.60 -20.55 -3.73
CA GLY A 152 -6.69 -21.42 -3.30
C GLY A 152 -7.28 -20.96 -1.97
N ILE A 153 -8.58 -21.15 -1.78
CA ILE A 153 -9.28 -20.79 -0.53
C ILE A 153 -8.64 -21.47 0.70
N GLY A 154 -8.16 -22.70 0.55
CA GLY A 154 -7.47 -23.44 1.62
C GLY A 154 -6.04 -22.95 1.92
N GLU A 155 -5.49 -22.05 1.12
CA GLU A 155 -4.17 -21.44 1.29
C GLU A 155 -4.26 -20.08 2.02
N ILE A 156 -5.48 -19.57 2.23
CA ILE A 156 -5.74 -18.36 3.00
C ILE A 156 -5.78 -18.71 4.48
N ILE A 157 -4.86 -18.12 5.24
CA ILE A 157 -4.74 -18.27 6.68
C ILE A 157 -5.48 -17.11 7.35
N GLU A 158 -6.45 -17.42 8.21
CA GLU A 158 -7.10 -16.43 9.06
C GLU A 158 -6.35 -16.29 10.39
N LEU A 159 -6.13 -15.05 10.81
CA LEU A 159 -5.51 -14.72 12.10
C LEU A 159 -6.56 -13.94 12.93
N PRO A 160 -7.47 -14.67 13.62
CA PRO A 160 -8.66 -14.07 14.24
C PRO A 160 -8.32 -13.07 15.35
N GLU A 161 -7.23 -13.29 16.09
CA GLU A 161 -6.75 -12.37 17.13
C GLU A 161 -6.47 -10.96 16.61
N PHE A 162 -6.01 -10.85 15.37
CA PHE A 162 -5.68 -9.57 14.72
C PHE A 162 -6.72 -9.16 13.66
N LEU A 163 -7.78 -9.97 13.47
CA LEU A 163 -8.76 -9.81 12.40
C LEU A 163 -8.11 -9.72 11.00
N LEU A 164 -6.98 -10.41 10.80
CA LEU A 164 -6.19 -10.43 9.57
C LEU A 164 -6.48 -11.68 8.73
N LYS A 165 -6.25 -11.57 7.43
CA LYS A 165 -6.05 -12.73 6.55
C LYS A 165 -4.66 -12.64 5.94
N LYS A 166 -4.00 -13.77 5.72
CA LYS A 166 -2.77 -13.83 4.96
C LYS A 166 -2.73 -14.99 3.97
N ALA A 167 -2.00 -14.81 2.87
CA ALA A 167 -1.65 -15.87 1.93
C ALA A 167 -0.17 -15.72 1.54
N VAL A 168 0.48 -16.82 1.17
CA VAL A 168 1.88 -16.81 0.71
C VAL A 168 1.95 -17.39 -0.69
N VAL A 169 2.59 -16.68 -1.61
CA VAL A 169 2.70 -17.07 -3.03
C VAL A 169 4.08 -16.79 -3.59
N GLN A 170 4.45 -17.54 -4.64
CA GLN A 170 5.65 -17.28 -5.43
C GLN A 170 5.29 -16.43 -6.66
N VAL A 171 5.97 -15.30 -6.83
CA VAL A 171 5.76 -14.40 -7.98
C VAL A 171 7.11 -14.01 -8.56
N ALA A 172 7.38 -14.41 -9.80
CA ALA A 172 8.61 -14.05 -10.52
C ALA A 172 9.92 -14.32 -9.74
N GLY A 173 9.96 -15.38 -8.93
CA GLY A 173 11.11 -15.74 -8.10
C GLY A 173 11.20 -15.02 -6.74
N GLU A 174 10.16 -14.27 -6.38
CA GLU A 174 10.00 -13.62 -5.07
C GLU A 174 8.92 -14.30 -4.24
N ASN A 175 9.11 -14.33 -2.92
CA ASN A 175 8.12 -14.81 -1.97
C ASN A 175 7.23 -13.64 -1.57
N TRP A 176 5.95 -13.66 -1.92
CA TRP A 176 5.00 -12.63 -1.51
C TRP A 176 4.11 -13.13 -0.37
N THR A 177 4.12 -12.42 0.76
CA THR A 177 3.11 -12.55 1.82
C THR A 177 2.04 -11.50 1.60
N ILE A 178 0.81 -11.91 1.31
CA ILE A 178 -0.30 -10.99 1.02
C ILE A 178 -1.18 -10.91 2.25
N TYR A 179 -1.38 -9.71 2.79
CA TYR A 179 -2.22 -9.44 3.95
C TYR A 179 -3.50 -8.74 3.57
N ARG A 180 -4.61 -9.12 4.19
CA ARG A 180 -5.81 -8.28 4.28
C ARG A 180 -5.81 -7.52 5.59
N VAL A 181 -5.81 -6.19 5.51
CA VAL A 181 -6.03 -5.28 6.65
C VAL A 181 -7.32 -4.51 6.47
N TRP A 182 -7.80 -3.84 7.52
CA TRP A 182 -8.91 -2.91 7.41
C TRP A 182 -8.53 -1.68 6.58
N HIS A 183 -9.50 -1.15 5.85
CA HIS A 183 -9.27 0.07 5.08
C HIS A 183 -9.00 1.26 6.03
N TYR A 184 -8.04 2.11 5.70
CA TYR A 184 -7.62 3.25 6.51
C TYR A 184 -8.61 4.43 6.49
N SER A 185 -9.56 4.41 5.57
CA SER A 185 -10.59 5.45 5.40
C SER A 185 -12.00 5.01 5.82
N ASN A 186 -12.16 3.99 6.66
CA ASN A 186 -13.50 3.68 7.18
C ASN A 186 -14.03 4.85 8.01
N TYR A 187 -15.34 5.06 7.93
CA TYR A 187 -16.06 6.16 8.58
C TYR A 187 -17.39 5.69 9.18
N GLY A 188 -18.03 6.57 9.95
CA GLY A 188 -19.31 6.27 10.59
C GLY A 188 -19.25 5.05 11.50
N ARG A 189 -20.18 4.11 11.35
CA ARG A 189 -20.23 2.88 12.18
C ARG A 189 -18.99 1.99 12.08
N TYR A 190 -18.15 2.18 11.06
CA TYR A 190 -16.94 1.39 10.83
C TYR A 190 -15.65 2.10 11.25
N LEU A 191 -15.74 3.29 11.86
CA LEU A 191 -14.59 4.09 12.25
C LEU A 191 -13.61 3.33 13.16
N HIS A 192 -14.12 2.57 14.13
CA HIS A 192 -13.32 1.72 15.03
C HIS A 192 -12.38 0.77 14.29
N LYS A 193 -12.75 0.30 13.08
CA LYS A 193 -11.90 -0.57 12.28
C LYS A 193 -10.62 0.12 11.80
N SER A 194 -10.70 1.43 11.50
CA SER A 194 -9.53 2.21 11.10
C SER A 194 -8.77 2.77 12.30
N GLU A 195 -9.45 3.11 13.39
CA GLU A 195 -8.82 3.79 14.54
C GLU A 195 -8.28 2.85 15.62
N GLU A 196 -8.83 1.64 15.73
CA GLU A 196 -8.45 0.68 16.77
C GLU A 196 -7.87 -0.60 16.18
N GLU A 197 -8.50 -1.16 15.14
CA GLU A 197 -8.10 -2.45 14.58
C GLU A 197 -6.93 -2.34 13.59
N LEU A 198 -6.98 -1.40 12.63
CA LEU A 198 -5.88 -1.20 11.68
C LEU A 198 -4.52 -0.94 12.36
N PRO A 199 -4.39 -0.14 13.43
CA PRO A 199 -3.12 0.00 14.15
C PRO A 199 -2.59 -1.32 14.70
N LYS A 200 -3.45 -2.19 15.26
CA LYS A 200 -3.05 -3.52 15.74
C LYS A 200 -2.54 -4.39 14.59
N GLN A 201 -3.23 -4.33 13.46
CA GLN A 201 -2.88 -5.06 12.24
C GLN A 201 -1.54 -4.63 11.66
N LEU A 202 -1.29 -3.32 11.54
CA LEU A 202 -0.02 -2.82 11.03
C LEU A 202 1.14 -3.06 12.00
N ARG A 203 0.91 -2.99 13.32
CA ARG A 203 1.92 -3.41 14.31
C ARG A 203 2.29 -4.88 14.18
N TYR A 204 1.30 -5.75 13.94
CA TYR A 204 1.55 -7.17 13.71
C TYR A 204 2.45 -7.37 12.48
N VAL A 205 2.08 -6.80 11.33
CA VAL A 205 2.87 -6.90 10.09
C VAL A 205 4.28 -6.31 10.27
N ASN A 206 4.39 -5.16 10.91
CA ASN A 206 5.67 -4.49 11.19
C ASN A 206 6.65 -5.35 12.01
N THR A 207 6.14 -6.24 12.87
CA THR A 207 6.96 -7.01 13.83
C THR A 207 7.20 -8.45 13.40
N HIS A 208 6.18 -9.12 12.86
CA HIS A 208 6.25 -10.55 12.56
C HIS A 208 6.99 -10.85 11.26
N GLU A 209 6.85 -10.00 10.23
CA GLU A 209 7.53 -10.19 8.94
C GLU A 209 8.95 -9.62 8.92
N ALA A 210 9.34 -8.86 9.95
CA ALA A 210 10.68 -8.28 10.05
C ALA A 210 11.73 -9.28 10.55
N ASN A 211 11.29 -10.36 11.20
CA ASN A 211 12.12 -11.40 11.81
C ASN A 211 12.18 -12.71 11.00
N GLU A 212 11.44 -12.79 9.88
CA GLU A 212 11.47 -13.87 8.88
C GLU A 212 12.24 -13.42 7.61
#